data_AF-A0A1G6WS93-F1
#
_entry.id   AF-A0A1G6WS93-F1
#
_cell.length_a   1.000
_cell.length_b   1.000
_cell.length_c   1.000
_cell.angle_alpha   90.00
_cell.angle_beta   90.00
_cell.angle_gamma   90.00
#
_symmetry.space_group_name_H-M   'P 1'
#
loop_
_entity.id
_entity.type
_entity.pdbx_description
1 polymer ?
#
loop_
_entity_poly.entity_id
_entity_poly.type
_entity_poly.pdbx_seq_one_letter_code
_entity_poly.pdbx_strand_id
1 'polypeptide(L)'
;WELLRENDVFDLGDEVMIPDFAIEHPDGRRAILEIIGFWTPEYLESKLKKIRQADAENLLVAVSEQLDCSNDDFGETSERVLWFKTGIHVYDLVELAEEYSI
;
A
#
# COMPACT_ATOMS: atom_id res chain seq x y z
N TRP A 1 2.09 -15.94 5.98
CA TRP A 1 2.40 -14.52 6.13
C TRP A 1 3.79 -14.40 6.73
N GLU A 2 4.81 -14.59 5.90
CA GLU A 2 6.17 -14.06 6.14
C GLU A 2 6.26 -12.67 5.50
N LEU A 3 7.15 -11.82 6.00
CA LEU A 3 7.33 -10.44 5.53
C LEU A 3 8.74 -10.30 4.93
N LEU A 4 8.82 -10.09 3.62
CA LEU A 4 10.07 -9.92 2.88
C LEU A 4 10.22 -8.44 2.49
N ARG A 5 11.34 -7.81 2.84
CA ARG A 5 11.57 -6.38 2.62
C ARG A 5 12.20 -6.10 1.25
N GLU A 6 11.73 -5.07 0.54
CA GLU A 6 12.31 -4.57 -0.73
C GLU A 6 12.55 -5.69 -1.78
N ASN A 7 11.62 -6.65 -1.88
CA ASN A 7 11.81 -7.92 -2.61
C ASN A 7 11.24 -7.90 -4.05
N ASP A 8 10.79 -6.75 -4.53
CA ASP A 8 9.90 -6.61 -5.67
C ASP A 8 10.19 -5.32 -6.45
N VAL A 9 9.80 -5.28 -7.73
CA VAL A 9 10.00 -4.11 -8.60
C VAL A 9 8.80 -4.00 -9.55
N PHE A 10 8.04 -2.91 -9.44
CA PHE A 10 6.89 -2.61 -10.28
C PHE A 10 7.27 -1.58 -11.36
N ASP A 11 6.99 -1.92 -12.61
CA ASP A 11 7.11 -1.02 -13.75
C ASP A 11 5.86 -0.14 -13.83
N LEU A 12 6.02 1.18 -13.75
CA LEU A 12 4.96 2.18 -13.88
C LEU A 12 5.02 2.89 -15.25
N GLY A 13 5.78 2.37 -16.21
CA GLY A 13 5.99 2.93 -17.55
C GLY A 13 7.19 3.88 -17.60
N ASP A 14 6.98 5.15 -17.24
CA ASP A 14 8.04 6.17 -17.21
C ASP A 14 8.83 6.17 -15.88
N GLU A 15 8.37 5.42 -14.88
CA GLU A 15 8.91 5.34 -13.52
C GLU A 15 8.91 3.89 -13.01
N VAL A 16 9.66 3.63 -11.93
CA VAL A 16 9.71 2.33 -11.25
C VAL A 16 9.36 2.51 -9.78
N MET A 17 8.56 1.60 -9.23
CA MET A 17 8.24 1.52 -7.81
C MET A 17 8.89 0.29 -7.19
N ILE A 18 9.55 0.48 -6.05
CA ILE A 18 10.06 -0.59 -5.18
C ILE A 18 9.23 -0.50 -3.90
N PRO A 19 8.38 -1.49 -3.58
CA PRO A 19 7.55 -1.47 -2.39
C PRO A 19 8.37 -1.80 -1.14
N ASP A 20 7.91 -1.33 0.03
CA ASP A 20 8.54 -1.66 1.30
C ASP A 20 8.59 -3.17 1.57
N PHE A 21 7.48 -3.89 1.32
CA PHE A 21 7.36 -5.32 1.66
C PHE A 21 6.53 -6.15 0.66
N ALA A 22 6.88 -7.43 0.55
CA ALA A 22 5.97 -8.50 0.14
C ALA A 22 5.52 -9.31 1.36
N ILE A 23 4.25 -9.72 1.36
CA ILE A 23 3.62 -10.57 2.37
C ILE A 23 3.27 -11.92 1.71
N GLU A 24 3.94 -12.98 2.13
CA GLU A 24 3.85 -14.30 1.46
C GLU A 24 3.17 -15.34 2.38
N HIS A 25 2.17 -16.04 1.87
CA HIS A 25 1.43 -17.08 2.59
C HIS A 25 1.97 -18.49 2.26
N PRO A 26 2.01 -19.46 3.21
CA PRO A 26 2.61 -20.77 2.96
C PRO A 26 1.89 -21.67 1.95
N ASP A 27 0.73 -21.26 1.41
CA ASP A 27 0.07 -21.93 0.27
C ASP A 27 0.54 -21.39 -1.10
N GLY A 28 1.34 -20.31 -1.10
CA GLY A 28 1.85 -19.64 -2.30
C GLY A 28 1.24 -18.26 -2.57
N ARG A 29 0.14 -17.88 -1.88
CA ARG A 29 -0.52 -16.58 -2.10
C ARG A 29 0.35 -15.40 -1.67
N ARG A 30 0.29 -14.29 -2.40
CA ARG A 30 1.14 -13.12 -2.22
C ARG A 30 0.36 -11.81 -2.27
N ALA A 31 0.56 -10.96 -1.28
CA ALA A 31 0.18 -9.55 -1.29
C ALA A 31 1.43 -8.67 -1.19
N ILE A 32 1.37 -7.45 -1.69
CA ILE A 32 2.46 -6.45 -1.60
C ILE A 32 1.99 -5.31 -0.70
N LEU A 33 2.90 -4.71 0.06
CA LEU A 33 2.61 -3.60 0.98
C LEU A 33 3.56 -2.42 0.76
N GLU A 34 2.98 -1.26 0.51
CA GLU A 34 3.64 0.04 0.49
C GLU A 34 3.27 0.86 1.73
N ILE A 35 4.23 1.51 2.39
CA ILE A 35 3.97 2.34 3.58
C ILE A 35 4.22 3.83 3.27
N ILE A 36 3.14 4.56 3.01
CA ILE A 36 3.16 6.01 2.83
C ILE A 36 3.24 6.68 4.21
N GLY A 37 4.45 7.10 4.56
CA GLY A 37 4.74 7.99 5.68
C GLY A 37 4.20 9.41 5.43
N PHE A 38 5.05 10.33 4.97
CA PHE A 38 4.66 11.70 4.67
C PHE A 38 3.94 11.83 3.32
N TRP A 39 2.89 12.63 3.24
CA TRP A 39 2.11 12.86 2.01
C TRP A 39 1.44 14.24 1.96
N THR A 40 0.92 14.62 0.80
CA THR A 40 -0.14 15.62 0.62
C THR A 40 -1.25 15.01 -0.23
N PRO A 41 -2.49 15.52 -0.21
CA PRO A 41 -3.59 15.02 -1.02
C PRO A 41 -3.24 14.77 -2.50
N GLU A 42 -2.54 15.70 -3.14
CA GLU A 42 -2.18 15.61 -4.57
C GLU A 42 -1.09 14.56 -4.82
N TYR A 43 -0.14 14.38 -3.87
CA TYR A 43 0.85 13.30 -3.93
C TYR A 43 0.18 11.93 -3.76
N LEU A 44 -0.74 11.80 -2.80
CA LEU A 44 -1.42 10.55 -2.50
C LEU A 44 -2.35 10.15 -3.66
N GLU A 45 -3.17 11.07 -4.18
CA GLU A 45 -4.01 10.83 -5.37
C GLU A 45 -3.15 10.41 -6.58
N SER A 46 -2.08 11.14 -6.86
CA SER A 46 -1.16 10.84 -7.97
C SER A 46 -0.52 9.45 -7.83
N LYS A 47 -0.06 9.09 -6.62
CA LYS A 47 0.55 7.78 -6.35
C LYS A 47 -0.46 6.63 -6.45
N LEU A 48 -1.64 6.77 -5.85
CA LEU A 48 -2.73 5.78 -5.95
C LEU A 48 -3.21 5.62 -7.39
N LYS A 49 -3.20 6.69 -8.19
CA LYS A 49 -3.52 6.64 -9.62
C LYS A 49 -2.48 5.85 -10.42
N LYS A 50 -1.19 6.10 -10.23
CA LYS A 50 -0.12 5.31 -10.88
C LYS A 50 -0.19 3.83 -10.49
N ILE A 51 -0.41 3.53 -9.22
CA ILE A 51 -0.62 2.17 -8.70
C ILE A 51 -1.78 1.47 -9.43
N ARG A 52 -2.93 2.13 -9.57
CA ARG A 52 -4.09 1.61 -10.33
C ARG A 52 -3.84 1.45 -11.83
N GLN A 53 -2.81 2.09 -12.39
CA GLN A 53 -2.44 1.95 -13.82
C GLN A 53 -1.42 0.83 -14.07
N ALA A 54 -0.72 0.36 -13.04
CA ALA A 54 0.28 -0.70 -13.13
C ALA A 54 -0.28 -2.13 -12.95
N ASP A 55 -1.61 -2.26 -12.91
CA ASP A 55 -2.35 -3.53 -12.77
C ASP A 55 -1.93 -4.38 -11.55
N ALA A 56 -1.44 -3.73 -10.50
CA ALA A 56 -0.98 -4.35 -9.26
C ALA A 56 -2.18 -4.78 -8.39
N GLU A 57 -2.88 -5.83 -8.80
CA GLU A 57 -4.11 -6.30 -8.15
C GLU A 57 -3.94 -6.63 -6.66
N ASN A 58 -2.75 -7.09 -6.27
CA ASN A 58 -2.42 -7.52 -4.91
C ASN A 58 -1.65 -6.48 -4.07
N LEU A 59 -1.59 -5.22 -4.51
CA LEU A 59 -0.92 -4.14 -3.77
C LEU A 59 -1.85 -3.47 -2.76
N LEU A 60 -1.46 -3.56 -1.49
CA LEU A 60 -2.01 -2.87 -0.34
C LEU A 60 -1.19 -1.60 -0.04
N VAL A 61 -1.86 -0.53 0.41
CA VAL A 61 -1.19 0.74 0.73
C VAL A 61 -1.55 1.17 2.14
N ALA A 62 -0.57 1.21 3.05
CA ALA A 62 -0.74 1.77 4.38
C ALA A 62 -0.39 3.26 4.38
N VAL A 63 -1.27 4.13 4.90
CA VAL A 63 -1.08 5.60 4.88
C VAL A 63 -1.16 6.17 6.29
N SER A 64 -0.20 7.03 6.66
CA SER A 64 -0.18 7.64 7.99
C SER A 64 -1.14 8.84 8.11
N GLU A 65 -2.12 8.76 9.01
CA GLU A 65 -2.99 9.89 9.39
C GLU A 65 -2.24 11.02 10.12
N GLN A 66 -1.01 10.78 10.62
CA GLN A 66 -0.26 11.76 11.43
C GLN A 66 0.80 12.54 10.63
N LEU A 67 1.08 12.14 9.40
CA LEU A 67 2.15 12.70 8.56
C LEU A 67 1.59 13.33 7.27
N ASP A 68 0.31 13.73 7.30
CA ASP A 68 -0.25 14.67 6.34
C ASP A 68 0.47 16.02 6.46
N CYS A 69 0.98 16.51 5.33
CA CYS A 69 1.62 17.83 5.21
C CYS A 69 0.63 18.93 4.80
N SER A 70 -0.66 18.61 4.64
CA SER A 70 -1.77 19.53 4.35
C SER A 70 -2.62 19.83 5.60
N ASN A 71 -3.79 20.45 5.42
CA ASN A 71 -4.86 20.53 6.43
C ASN A 71 -6.23 20.21 5.79
N ASP A 72 -6.25 19.41 4.73
CA ASP A 72 -7.45 19.13 3.93
C ASP A 72 -7.87 17.66 4.06
N ASP A 73 -9.14 17.41 4.41
CA ASP A 73 -9.69 16.07 4.59
C ASP A 73 -9.62 15.24 3.29
N PHE A 74 -8.73 14.25 3.23
CA PHE A 74 -8.64 13.33 2.09
C PHE A 74 -9.80 12.32 2.11
N GLY A 75 -10.87 12.65 1.38
CA GLY A 75 -12.07 11.82 1.25
C GLY A 75 -11.90 10.58 0.38
N GLU A 76 -12.72 9.56 0.66
CA GLU A 76 -12.81 8.26 -0.04
C GLU A 76 -11.55 7.38 0.02
N THR A 77 -11.39 6.68 1.14
CA THR A 77 -10.52 5.51 1.30
C THR A 77 -10.81 4.47 0.21
N SER A 78 -9.86 4.24 -0.69
CA SER A 78 -9.88 3.11 -1.62
C SER A 78 -9.86 1.80 -0.83
N GLU A 79 -10.56 0.76 -1.28
CA GLU A 79 -10.74 -0.51 -0.51
C GLU A 79 -9.43 -1.23 -0.12
N ARG A 80 -8.31 -0.93 -0.78
CA ARG A 80 -6.95 -1.44 -0.49
C ARG A 80 -6.06 -0.49 0.35
N VAL A 81 -6.64 0.58 0.92
CA VAL A 81 -5.91 1.59 1.72
C VAL A 81 -6.18 1.41 3.21
N LEU A 82 -5.12 1.13 3.97
CA LEU A 82 -5.14 1.00 5.43
C LEU A 82 -4.61 2.30 6.06
N TRP A 83 -5.48 3.03 6.76
CA TRP A 83 -5.07 4.22 7.51
C TRP A 83 -4.50 3.86 8.89
N PHE A 84 -3.39 4.47 9.28
CA PHE A 84 -2.77 4.23 10.59
C PHE A 84 -2.25 5.49 11.27
N LYS A 85 -2.24 5.51 12.62
CA LYS A 85 -1.76 6.65 13.43
C LYS A 85 -0.31 6.49 13.84
N THR A 86 -0.02 5.47 14.62
CA THR A 86 1.30 5.22 15.23
C THR A 86 1.96 3.92 14.76
N GLY A 87 1.20 3.04 14.11
CA GLY A 87 1.66 1.79 13.53
C GLY A 87 0.48 1.02 12.92
N ILE A 88 0.78 0.17 11.93
CA ILE A 88 -0.22 -0.66 11.23
C ILE A 88 -0.72 -1.75 12.18
N HIS A 89 -2.05 -1.92 12.27
CA HIS A 89 -2.64 -3.01 13.04
C HIS A 89 -2.53 -4.32 12.25
N VAL A 90 -1.89 -5.33 12.83
CA VAL A 90 -1.50 -6.56 12.12
C VAL A 90 -2.71 -7.38 11.65
N TYR A 91 -3.82 -7.35 12.40
CA TYR A 91 -5.03 -8.09 12.01
C TYR A 91 -5.68 -7.49 10.76
N ASP A 92 -5.83 -6.16 10.71
CA ASP A 92 -6.42 -5.43 9.58
C ASP A 92 -5.57 -5.62 8.30
N LEU A 93 -4.23 -5.65 8.45
CA LEU A 93 -3.31 -5.96 7.36
C LEU A 93 -3.45 -7.41 6.87
N VAL A 94 -3.65 -8.37 7.78
CA VAL A 94 -3.86 -9.78 7.41
C VAL A 94 -5.23 -9.98 6.77
N GLU A 95 -6.28 -9.30 7.23
CA GLU A 95 -7.62 -9.36 6.63
C GLU A 95 -7.59 -8.88 5.16
N LEU A 96 -6.96 -7.73 4.89
CA LEU A 96 -6.70 -7.25 3.53
C LEU A 96 -5.79 -8.19 2.72
N ALA A 97 -4.79 -8.82 3.33
CA ALA A 97 -3.92 -9.78 2.64
C ALA A 97 -4.66 -11.08 2.28
N GLU A 98 -5.58 -11.56 3.11
CA GLU A 98 -6.43 -12.72 2.78
C GLU A 98 -7.41 -12.39 1.64
N GLU A 99 -7.89 -11.15 1.53
CA GLU A 99 -8.83 -10.69 0.48
C GLU A 99 -8.14 -10.43 -0.88
N TYR A 100 -6.99 -9.74 -0.89
CA TYR A 100 -6.34 -9.25 -2.12
C TYR A 100 -5.09 -10.02 -2.56
N SER A 101 -4.71 -11.10 -1.88
CA SER A 101 -3.59 -11.94 -2.33
C SER A 101 -3.93 -12.84 -3.53
N ILE A 102 -2.94 -13.02 -4.40
CA ILE A 102 -2.98 -13.87 -5.60
C ILE A 102 -1.98 -15.03 -5.51
#